data_AF-A0A2E1GR63-F1
#
_entry.id   AF-A0A2E1GR63-F1
#
_cell.length_a   1.000
_cell.length_b   1.000
_cell.length_c   1.000
_cell.angle_alpha   90.00
_cell.angle_beta   90.00
_cell.angle_gamma   90.00
#
_symmetry.space_group_name_H-M   'P 1'
#
loop_
_entity.id
_entity.type
_entity.pdbx_description
1 polymer ?
#
loop_
_entity_poly.entity_id
_entity_poly.type
_entity_poly.pdbx_seq_one_letter_code
_entity_poly.pdbx_strand_id
1 'polypeptide(L)'
;MPTNVFFNHAVATEQHLVEDLIVESLRMYGHDVLYLPRQIVEEDTIFTEDVQATFGDAYSVEMYLSNVEGYEGQEDLATKFGVDINDDAEFIMSVRTWERFVSLDSNLVVSARPNEGDLIYFPMTGHLFEIRFVSDPDPFYQLGKIYVFKMQVSLFEYSGEDFDTGTSADLVEADQAYTIELTMTGSGNYTHGENLTTVIDGVTTTVGEVVLWQPQANKLTIKDNTKTLQIGDVLTGVTSTTARPIGSIVDVLTFENLSSAQNKDFEDKDSNYLDFSEVNPFGEP
;
A
#
# COMPACT_ATOMS: atom_id res chain seq x y z
N MET A 1 22.94 -1.44 -47.57
CA MET A 1 21.88 -0.95 -46.66
C MET A 1 22.58 -0.32 -45.46
N PRO A 2 22.04 0.75 -44.85
CA PRO A 2 22.68 1.41 -43.70
C PRO A 2 22.53 0.65 -42.37
N THR A 3 21.76 -0.44 -42.34
CA THR A 3 21.60 -1.31 -41.16
C THR A 3 22.79 -2.24 -40.97
N ASN A 4 23.03 -2.66 -39.72
CA ASN A 4 24.15 -3.53 -39.38
C ASN A 4 24.04 -4.88 -40.11
N VAL A 5 25.07 -5.23 -40.89
CA VAL A 5 25.11 -6.46 -41.70
C VAL A 5 25.15 -7.75 -40.87
N PHE A 6 25.46 -7.65 -39.58
CA PHE A 6 25.53 -8.78 -38.64
C PHE A 6 24.20 -9.04 -37.90
N PHE A 7 23.15 -8.27 -38.18
CA PHE A 7 21.83 -8.48 -37.57
C PHE A 7 20.75 -8.59 -38.65
N ASN A 8 20.13 -9.76 -38.71
CA ASN A 8 18.96 -10.12 -39.49
C ASN A 8 17.75 -10.29 -38.58
N HIS A 9 16.69 -9.56 -38.89
CA HIS A 9 15.50 -9.43 -38.05
C HIS A 9 14.68 -10.72 -37.89
N ALA A 10 14.95 -11.76 -38.69
CA ALA A 10 14.20 -13.01 -38.67
C ALA A 10 14.94 -14.19 -38.00
N VAL A 11 16.14 -13.98 -37.44
CA VAL A 11 16.97 -15.07 -36.88
C VAL A 11 16.84 -15.12 -35.36
N ALA A 12 16.34 -16.25 -34.85
CA ALA A 12 16.08 -16.44 -33.41
C ALA A 12 17.32 -16.29 -32.53
N THR A 13 18.49 -16.77 -32.98
CA THR A 13 19.74 -16.66 -32.21
C THR A 13 20.19 -15.21 -32.02
N GLU A 14 19.92 -14.35 -33.00
CA GLU A 14 20.27 -12.93 -32.92
C GLU A 14 19.26 -12.16 -32.05
N GLN A 15 17.99 -12.55 -32.09
CA GLN A 15 16.97 -12.05 -31.15
C GLN A 15 17.35 -12.37 -29.70
N HIS A 16 17.85 -13.57 -29.42
CA HIS A 16 18.32 -13.94 -28.08
C HIS A 16 19.55 -13.15 -27.64
N LEU A 17 20.49 -12.89 -28.55
CA LEU A 17 21.65 -12.06 -28.24
C LEU A 17 21.24 -10.63 -27.87
N VAL A 18 20.29 -10.04 -28.59
CA VAL A 18 19.79 -8.70 -28.27
C VAL A 18 19.07 -8.69 -26.93
N GLU A 19 18.26 -9.70 -26.67
CA GLU A 19 17.61 -9.87 -25.37
C GLU A 19 18.62 -10.03 -24.23
N ASP A 20 19.70 -10.81 -24.43
CA ASP A 20 20.80 -10.95 -23.46
C ASP A 20 21.47 -9.60 -23.17
N LEU A 21 21.75 -8.81 -24.21
CA LEU A 21 22.35 -7.49 -24.06
C LEU A 21 21.43 -6.51 -23.33
N ILE A 22 20.13 -6.58 -23.57
CA ILE A 22 19.14 -5.75 -22.87
C ILE A 22 19.09 -6.12 -21.39
N VAL A 23 18.99 -7.41 -21.07
CA VAL A 23 19.02 -7.90 -19.68
C VAL A 23 20.30 -7.45 -18.98
N GLU A 24 21.46 -7.61 -19.63
CA GLU A 24 22.74 -7.18 -19.07
C GLU A 24 22.78 -5.66 -18.87
N SER A 25 22.26 -4.87 -19.81
CA SER A 25 22.18 -3.41 -19.67
C SER A 25 21.30 -2.98 -18.50
N LEU A 26 20.16 -3.64 -18.30
CA LEU A 26 19.25 -3.38 -17.18
C LEU A 26 19.86 -3.81 -15.85
N ARG A 27 20.69 -4.86 -15.83
CA ARG A 27 21.43 -5.25 -14.63
C ARG A 27 22.57 -4.30 -14.28
N MET A 28 23.18 -3.68 -15.27
CA MET A 28 24.26 -2.71 -15.05
C MET A 28 23.74 -1.35 -14.56
N TYR A 29 22.65 -0.86 -15.14
CA TYR A 29 22.14 0.50 -14.88
C TYR A 29 20.87 0.54 -14.06
N GLY A 30 20.14 -0.56 -13.96
CA GLY A 30 18.94 -0.66 -13.16
C GLY A 30 19.23 -0.84 -11.68
N HIS A 31 18.14 -0.88 -10.92
CA HIS A 31 18.12 -1.08 -9.49
C HIS A 31 17.42 -2.40 -9.16
N ASP A 32 17.80 -2.97 -8.02
CA ASP A 32 17.09 -4.11 -7.43
C ASP A 32 15.85 -3.56 -6.72
N VAL A 33 14.68 -4.02 -7.15
CA VAL A 33 13.38 -3.64 -6.61
C VAL A 33 12.57 -4.89 -6.29
N LEU A 34 11.59 -4.77 -5.39
CA LEU A 34 10.67 -5.86 -5.12
C LEU A 34 9.38 -5.62 -5.92
N TYR A 35 8.98 -6.63 -6.68
CA TYR A 35 7.67 -6.69 -7.33
C TYR A 35 6.70 -7.46 -6.44
N LEU A 36 5.56 -6.84 -6.11
CA LEU A 36 4.53 -7.40 -5.25
C LEU A 36 3.25 -7.57 -6.07
N PRO A 37 2.88 -8.80 -6.45
CA PRO A 37 1.62 -9.06 -7.15
C PRO A 37 0.44 -8.92 -6.19
N ARG A 38 -0.61 -8.24 -6.63
CA ARG A 38 -1.84 -8.12 -5.82
C ARG A 38 -2.63 -9.42 -5.83
N GLN A 39 -3.18 -9.78 -4.68
CA GLN A 39 -4.18 -10.83 -4.53
C GLN A 39 -5.51 -10.18 -4.19
N ILE A 40 -6.52 -10.46 -5.02
CA ILE A 40 -7.89 -9.98 -4.79
C ILE A 40 -8.62 -11.04 -3.95
N VAL A 41 -8.99 -10.69 -2.72
CA VAL A 41 -9.53 -11.65 -1.75
C VAL A 41 -11.01 -11.95 -2.01
N GLU A 42 -11.89 -10.97 -2.26
CA GLU A 42 -13.24 -11.18 -2.82
C GLU A 42 -13.82 -9.90 -3.46
N GLU A 43 -14.40 -10.01 -4.66
CA GLU A 43 -15.19 -8.93 -5.30
C GLU A 43 -16.65 -9.01 -4.85
N ASP A 44 -17.17 -8.01 -4.13
CA ASP A 44 -18.61 -7.88 -3.93
C ASP A 44 -19.27 -7.33 -5.21
N THR A 45 -19.69 -8.25 -6.06
CA THR A 45 -20.40 -7.96 -7.32
C THR A 45 -21.77 -7.30 -7.15
N ILE A 46 -22.33 -7.23 -5.93
CA ILE A 46 -23.66 -6.67 -5.66
C ILE A 46 -23.55 -5.20 -5.26
N PHE A 47 -22.58 -4.84 -4.41
CA PHE A 47 -22.43 -3.48 -3.90
C PHE A 47 -21.39 -2.64 -4.64
N THR A 48 -20.56 -3.24 -5.51
CA THR A 48 -19.45 -2.52 -6.18
C THR A 48 -18.62 -1.76 -5.13
N GLU A 49 -18.45 -2.35 -3.94
CA GLU A 49 -17.55 -1.81 -2.94
C GLU A 49 -16.10 -2.03 -3.38
N ASP A 50 -15.22 -1.21 -2.80
CA ASP A 50 -13.80 -1.27 -3.10
C ASP A 50 -13.22 -2.62 -2.65
N VAL A 51 -12.38 -3.19 -3.49
CA VAL A 51 -11.86 -4.54 -3.31
C VAL A 51 -10.55 -4.42 -2.56
N GLN A 52 -10.57 -4.76 -1.27
CA GLN A 52 -9.37 -4.75 -0.45
C GLN A 52 -8.34 -5.73 -1.03
N ALA A 53 -7.18 -5.21 -1.42
CA ALA A 53 -6.07 -6.00 -1.96
C ALA A 53 -5.18 -6.51 -0.83
N THR A 54 -4.65 -7.72 -1.01
CA THR A 54 -3.64 -8.31 -0.13
C THR A 54 -2.37 -8.59 -0.92
N PHE A 55 -1.21 -8.40 -0.30
CA PHE A 55 0.10 -8.61 -0.87
C PHE A 55 0.89 -9.61 -0.01
N GLY A 56 0.88 -10.89 -0.40
CA GLY A 56 1.57 -11.96 0.34
C GLY A 56 2.92 -12.37 -0.24
N ASP A 57 3.19 -12.01 -1.50
CA ASP A 57 4.39 -12.43 -2.23
C ASP A 57 5.24 -11.22 -2.63
N ALA A 58 6.57 -11.37 -2.64
CA ALA A 58 7.50 -10.36 -3.10
C ALA A 58 8.65 -10.99 -3.90
N TYR A 59 8.92 -10.47 -5.10
CA TYR A 59 9.97 -10.95 -5.99
C TYR A 59 11.02 -9.88 -6.24
N SER A 60 12.27 -10.16 -5.89
CA SER A 60 13.41 -9.29 -6.26
C SER A 60 13.70 -9.40 -7.75
N VAL A 61 13.64 -8.25 -8.43
CA VAL A 61 13.81 -8.12 -9.88
C VAL A 61 14.62 -6.87 -10.20
N GLU A 62 15.37 -6.93 -11.30
CA GLU A 62 16.04 -5.76 -11.84
C GLU A 62 15.06 -4.88 -12.64
N MET A 63 14.96 -3.60 -12.26
CA MET A 63 14.22 -2.60 -13.02
C MET A 63 15.03 -1.33 -13.20
N TYR A 64 14.95 -0.74 -14.38
CA TYR A 64 15.54 0.57 -14.64
C TYR A 64 14.49 1.65 -14.40
N LEU A 65 14.82 2.60 -13.52
CA LEU A 65 14.01 3.79 -13.31
C LEU A 65 14.33 4.79 -14.42
N SER A 66 13.41 4.90 -15.37
CA SER A 66 13.39 5.94 -16.39
C SER A 66 12.66 7.13 -15.81
N ASN A 67 13.39 8.04 -15.17
CA ASN A 67 12.76 9.30 -14.77
C ASN A 67 12.40 10.08 -16.05
N VAL A 68 11.13 10.47 -16.19
CA VAL A 68 10.66 11.29 -17.31
C VAL A 68 11.08 12.75 -17.09
N GLU A 69 12.38 13.01 -16.94
CA GLU A 69 12.95 14.33 -17.19
C GLU A 69 13.05 14.51 -18.70
N GLY A 70 11.92 14.79 -19.35
CA GLY A 70 11.92 14.73 -20.80
C GLY A 70 10.66 15.14 -21.55
N TYR A 71 9.85 16.06 -21.02
CA TYR A 71 9.06 16.94 -21.89
C TYR A 71 9.12 18.38 -21.39
N GLU A 72 9.91 19.20 -22.07
CA GLU A 72 9.69 20.64 -22.13
C GLU A 72 8.23 20.88 -22.55
N GLY A 73 7.39 21.32 -21.61
CA GLY A 73 6.14 21.99 -21.93
C GLY A 73 4.83 21.21 -21.78
N GLN A 74 4.73 20.27 -20.84
CA GLN A 74 3.40 19.87 -20.36
C GLN A 74 3.12 20.57 -19.03
N GLU A 75 2.50 21.74 -19.20
CA GLU A 75 1.62 22.42 -18.26
C GLU A 75 1.26 21.60 -17.03
N ASP A 76 1.64 22.12 -15.87
CA ASP A 76 1.00 21.90 -14.58
C ASP A 76 -0.52 21.80 -14.83
N LEU A 77 -1.06 20.57 -14.85
CA LEU A 77 -2.46 20.31 -15.10
C LEU A 77 -3.21 20.77 -13.85
N ALA A 78 -3.44 22.08 -13.76
CA ALA A 78 -4.37 22.67 -12.82
C ALA A 78 -5.77 22.16 -13.16
N THR A 79 -6.09 20.98 -12.63
CA THR A 79 -7.46 20.48 -12.58
C THR A 79 -8.25 21.47 -11.72
N LYS A 80 -9.49 21.77 -12.10
CA LYS A 80 -10.37 22.78 -11.46
C LYS A 80 -10.65 22.55 -9.95
N PHE A 81 -10.03 21.56 -9.33
CA PHE A 81 -10.21 21.14 -7.95
C PHE A 81 -8.92 21.17 -7.09
N GLY A 82 -7.74 21.45 -7.66
CA GLY A 82 -6.50 21.50 -6.90
C GLY A 82 -5.26 21.20 -7.74
N VAL A 83 -4.08 21.51 -7.19
CA VAL A 83 -2.79 21.02 -7.70
C VAL A 83 -2.56 19.68 -7.03
N ASP A 84 -2.69 18.60 -7.80
CA ASP A 84 -2.34 17.26 -7.36
C ASP A 84 -0.96 16.93 -7.95
N ILE A 85 0.06 16.89 -7.10
CA ILE A 85 1.42 16.55 -7.51
C ILE A 85 1.54 15.04 -7.38
N ASN A 86 1.14 14.33 -8.44
CA ASN A 86 1.39 12.90 -8.51
C ASN A 86 2.87 12.68 -8.83
N ASP A 87 3.59 12.02 -7.92
CA ASP A 87 4.95 11.57 -8.16
C ASP A 87 4.90 10.35 -9.11
N ASP A 88 4.79 10.64 -10.41
CA ASP A 88 4.78 9.65 -11.47
C ASP A 88 6.20 9.26 -11.89
N ALA A 89 6.42 7.97 -12.14
CA ALA A 89 7.68 7.42 -12.61
C ALA A 89 7.46 6.35 -13.69
N GLU A 90 8.51 6.06 -14.46
CA GLU A 90 8.50 4.95 -15.42
C GLU A 90 9.55 3.90 -15.02
N PHE A 91 9.09 2.68 -14.74
CA PHE A 91 9.97 1.53 -14.56
C PHE A 91 10.03 0.68 -15.82
N ILE A 92 11.24 0.27 -16.19
CA ILE A 92 11.49 -0.59 -17.35
C ILE A 92 12.04 -1.92 -16.85
N MET A 93 11.38 -3.00 -17.23
CA MET A 93 11.75 -4.37 -16.89
C MET A 93 11.95 -5.20 -18.16
N SER A 94 12.86 -6.18 -18.13
CA SER A 94 13.04 -7.11 -19.25
C SER A 94 11.94 -8.18 -19.25
N VAL A 95 11.48 -8.57 -20.44
CA VAL A 95 10.49 -9.67 -20.59
C VAL A 95 11.04 -10.97 -20.00
N ARG A 96 12.35 -11.23 -20.13
CA ARG A 96 12.97 -12.44 -19.60
C ARG A 96 13.04 -12.48 -18.08
N THR A 97 13.27 -11.34 -17.45
CA THR A 97 13.27 -11.21 -15.98
C THR A 97 11.89 -11.53 -15.46
N TRP A 98 10.85 -10.96 -16.09
CA TRP A 98 9.45 -11.29 -15.80
C TRP A 98 9.16 -12.78 -15.91
N GLU A 99 9.49 -13.40 -17.05
CA GLU A 99 9.25 -14.84 -17.29
C GLU A 99 10.00 -15.75 -16.32
N ARG A 100 11.15 -15.30 -15.81
CA ARG A 100 12.00 -16.10 -14.93
C ARG A 100 11.54 -16.07 -13.48
N PHE A 101 11.11 -14.91 -12.99
CA PHE A 101 10.89 -14.68 -11.56
C PHE A 101 9.43 -14.54 -11.19
N VAL A 102 8.61 -13.90 -12.03
CA VAL A 102 7.26 -13.46 -11.65
C VAL A 102 6.18 -14.27 -12.37
N SER A 103 6.32 -14.55 -13.67
CA SER A 103 5.24 -15.14 -14.49
C SER A 103 4.74 -16.53 -14.05
N LEU A 104 5.49 -17.20 -13.16
CA LEU A 104 5.14 -18.52 -12.63
C LEU A 104 4.23 -18.45 -11.40
N ASP A 105 4.01 -17.26 -10.86
CA ASP A 105 3.11 -17.06 -9.74
C ASP A 105 1.65 -17.34 -10.17
N SER A 106 0.99 -18.17 -9.38
CA SER A 106 -0.42 -18.54 -9.55
C SER A 106 -1.40 -17.42 -9.22
N ASN A 107 -0.95 -16.40 -8.49
CA ASN A 107 -1.78 -15.31 -8.00
C ASN A 107 -1.93 -14.17 -9.02
N LEU A 108 -1.16 -14.20 -10.11
CA LEU A 108 -1.24 -13.18 -11.15
C LEU A 108 -2.57 -13.25 -11.91
N VAL A 109 -3.19 -12.08 -12.09
CA VAL A 109 -4.40 -11.93 -12.92
C VAL A 109 -4.08 -12.28 -14.38
N VAL A 110 -2.96 -11.76 -14.89
CA VAL A 110 -2.39 -12.14 -16.19
C VAL A 110 -0.92 -12.49 -16.01
N SER A 111 -0.52 -13.68 -16.46
CA SER A 111 0.88 -14.14 -16.34
C SER A 111 1.79 -13.64 -17.46
N ALA A 112 1.21 -13.15 -18.57
CA ALA A 112 1.97 -12.76 -19.76
C ALA A 112 2.68 -11.41 -19.65
N ARG A 113 2.26 -10.53 -18.72
CA ARG A 113 2.82 -9.20 -18.49
C ARG A 113 2.56 -8.74 -17.04
N PRO A 114 3.29 -7.73 -16.54
CA PRO A 114 2.94 -7.05 -15.30
C PRO A 114 1.48 -6.58 -15.30
N ASN A 115 0.81 -6.66 -14.15
CA ASN A 115 -0.59 -6.26 -14.04
C ASN A 115 -0.71 -4.83 -13.49
N GLU A 116 -1.76 -4.17 -13.90
CA GLU A 116 -2.16 -2.87 -13.34
C GLU A 116 -2.68 -3.10 -11.91
N GLY A 117 -2.28 -2.22 -10.99
CA GLY A 117 -2.53 -2.32 -9.55
C GLY A 117 -1.55 -3.21 -8.77
N ASP A 118 -0.60 -3.87 -9.43
CA ASP A 118 0.52 -4.50 -8.71
C ASP A 118 1.48 -3.42 -8.19
N LEU A 119 2.25 -3.73 -7.14
CA LEU A 119 3.12 -2.78 -6.48
C LEU A 119 4.60 -3.06 -6.75
N ILE A 120 5.39 -1.98 -6.76
CA ILE A 120 6.85 -2.02 -6.86
C ILE A 120 7.42 -1.29 -5.65
N TYR A 121 8.10 -2.01 -4.77
CA TYR A 121 8.83 -1.41 -3.65
C TYR A 121 10.25 -1.08 -4.06
N PHE A 122 10.67 0.17 -3.86
CA PHE A 122 12.02 0.62 -4.14
C PHE A 122 12.86 0.72 -2.85
N PRO A 123 13.78 -0.23 -2.57
CA PRO A 123 14.48 -0.29 -1.28
C PRO A 123 15.38 0.91 -0.98
N MET A 124 15.84 1.64 -2.00
CA MET A 124 16.73 2.78 -1.82
C MET A 124 16.02 4.00 -1.23
N THR A 125 14.75 4.20 -1.58
CA THR A 125 13.92 5.31 -1.08
C THR A 125 12.92 4.86 -0.02
N GLY A 126 12.57 3.58 0.03
CA GLY A 126 11.53 3.04 0.90
C GLY A 126 10.11 3.31 0.40
N HIS A 127 9.95 3.83 -0.82
CA HIS A 127 8.64 4.11 -1.40
C HIS A 127 8.07 2.90 -2.13
N LEU A 128 6.74 2.75 -2.04
CA LEU A 128 5.94 1.86 -2.87
C LEU A 128 5.34 2.63 -4.03
N PHE A 129 5.33 2.01 -5.20
CA PHE A 129 4.72 2.55 -6.40
C PHE A 129 3.66 1.59 -6.93
N GLU A 130 2.50 2.11 -7.31
CA GLU A 130 1.42 1.35 -7.95
C GLU A 130 1.54 1.42 -9.46
N ILE A 131 1.43 0.27 -10.14
CA ILE A 131 1.42 0.21 -11.60
C ILE A 131 0.06 0.71 -12.11
N ARG A 132 0.06 1.92 -12.68
CA ARG A 132 -1.15 2.53 -13.27
C ARG A 132 -1.42 2.01 -14.66
N PHE A 133 -0.37 1.91 -15.46
CA PHE A 133 -0.48 1.51 -16.84
C PHE A 133 0.78 0.79 -17.31
N VAL A 134 0.59 -0.34 -17.98
CA VAL A 134 1.69 -1.03 -18.66
C VAL A 134 1.58 -0.72 -20.14
N SER A 135 2.56 0.06 -20.63
CA SER A 135 2.57 0.49 -22.02
C SER A 135 2.58 -0.71 -22.95
N ASP A 136 1.62 -0.71 -23.86
CA ASP A 136 1.68 -1.56 -25.03
C ASP A 136 2.96 -1.25 -25.81
N PRO A 137 3.56 -2.26 -26.47
CA PRO A 137 4.77 -2.08 -27.24
C PRO A 137 4.55 -1.08 -28.38
N ASP A 138 5.47 -0.12 -28.51
CA ASP A 138 5.52 0.77 -29.66
C ASP A 138 5.49 -0.04 -30.97
N PRO A 139 4.75 0.38 -32.01
CA PRO A 139 4.56 -0.37 -33.25
C PRO A 139 5.84 -0.65 -34.06
N PHE A 140 6.98 -0.10 -33.63
CA PHE A 140 8.31 -0.38 -34.16
C PHE A 140 9.02 -1.45 -33.33
N TYR A 141 8.64 -2.72 -33.55
CA TYR A 141 9.40 -3.84 -33.03
C TYR A 141 10.81 -3.84 -33.63
N GLN A 142 11.82 -3.57 -32.82
CA GLN A 142 13.18 -3.95 -33.16
C GLN A 142 13.19 -5.48 -33.27
N LEU A 143 13.58 -6.03 -34.43
CA LEU A 143 13.68 -7.48 -34.66
C LEU A 143 12.38 -8.29 -34.49
N GLY A 144 11.21 -7.66 -34.50
CA GLY A 144 9.91 -8.34 -34.51
C GLY A 144 9.45 -8.93 -33.16
N LYS A 145 10.07 -8.54 -32.04
CA LYS A 145 9.69 -8.97 -30.69
C LYS A 145 9.74 -7.82 -29.68
N ILE A 146 9.04 -8.01 -28.57
CA ILE A 146 9.12 -7.16 -27.38
C ILE A 146 10.23 -7.73 -26.50
N TYR A 147 11.08 -6.85 -25.99
CA TYR A 147 12.17 -7.24 -25.09
C TYR A 147 12.07 -6.59 -23.71
N VAL A 148 11.26 -5.53 -23.59
CA VAL A 148 11.06 -4.78 -22.35
C VAL A 148 9.59 -4.45 -22.15
N PHE A 149 9.17 -4.44 -20.89
CA PHE A 149 7.92 -3.84 -20.42
C PHE A 149 8.24 -2.46 -19.86
N LYS A 150 7.40 -1.48 -20.19
CA LYS A 150 7.44 -0.13 -19.60
C LYS A 150 6.18 0.03 -18.75
N MET A 151 6.38 0.34 -17.48
CA MET A 151 5.31 0.49 -16.49
C MET A 151 5.31 1.94 -16.04
N GLN A 152 4.21 2.63 -16.28
CA GLN A 152 3.94 3.93 -15.67
C GLN A 152 3.37 3.67 -14.28
N VAL A 153 4.03 4.24 -13.29
CA VAL A 153 3.70 4.03 -11.89
C VAL A 153 3.50 5.36 -11.20
N SER A 154 2.63 5.38 -10.20
CA SER A 154 2.46 6.51 -9.29
C SER A 154 2.83 6.07 -7.87
N LEU A 155 3.14 7.02 -6.99
CA LEU A 155 3.33 6.71 -5.57
C LEU A 155 2.07 6.01 -5.02
N PHE A 156 2.26 4.92 -4.28
CA PHE A 156 1.17 4.17 -3.67
C PHE A 156 0.68 4.88 -2.41
N GLU A 157 -0.63 5.02 -2.29
CA GLU A 157 -1.29 5.53 -1.09
C GLU A 157 -1.94 4.37 -0.33
N TYR A 158 -1.57 4.21 0.93
CA TYR A 158 -2.11 3.16 1.78
C TYR A 158 -3.58 3.46 2.15
N SER A 159 -4.48 2.53 1.85
CA SER A 159 -5.92 2.62 2.14
C SER A 159 -6.43 1.40 2.93
N GLY A 160 -5.55 0.74 3.68
CA GLY A 160 -5.91 -0.41 4.53
C GLY A 160 -5.69 -1.77 3.87
N GLU A 161 -4.87 -1.85 2.82
CA GLU A 161 -4.40 -3.11 2.24
C GLU A 161 -3.58 -3.92 3.26
N ASP A 162 -3.50 -5.23 3.06
CA ASP A 162 -2.80 -6.16 3.96
C ASP A 162 -1.48 -6.64 3.32
N PHE A 163 -0.35 -6.39 3.96
CA PHE A 163 1.00 -6.70 3.49
C PHE A 163 1.68 -7.74 4.39
N ASP A 164 1.77 -8.96 3.89
CA ASP A 164 2.33 -10.11 4.59
C ASP A 164 3.49 -10.73 3.80
N THR A 165 4.37 -9.90 3.22
CA THR A 165 5.44 -10.38 2.32
C THR A 165 6.67 -10.90 3.05
N GLY A 166 6.84 -10.57 4.33
CA GLY A 166 8.05 -10.85 5.10
C GLY A 166 9.26 -10.01 4.67
N THR A 167 9.03 -8.91 3.94
CA THR A 167 10.07 -8.01 3.44
C THR A 167 9.92 -6.60 4.01
N SER A 168 10.79 -5.68 3.62
CA SER A 168 10.68 -4.28 4.04
C SER A 168 9.45 -3.56 3.51
N ALA A 169 8.74 -4.13 2.52
CA ALA A 169 7.49 -3.56 2.03
C ALA A 169 6.40 -3.54 3.13
N ASP A 170 6.39 -4.50 4.06
CA ASP A 170 5.45 -4.59 5.18
C ASP A 170 5.55 -3.37 6.13
N LEU A 171 6.67 -2.63 6.09
CA LEU A 171 6.84 -1.42 6.91
C LEU A 171 5.90 -0.29 6.52
N VAL A 172 5.33 -0.30 5.30
CA VAL A 172 4.37 0.73 4.89
C VAL A 172 3.15 0.74 5.79
N GLU A 173 2.67 -0.42 6.21
CA GLU A 173 1.54 -0.53 7.12
C GLU A 173 1.91 0.05 8.49
N ALA A 174 3.10 -0.24 8.99
CA ALA A 174 3.53 0.27 10.28
C ALA A 174 3.68 1.81 10.30
N ASP A 175 4.09 2.41 9.18
CA ASP A 175 4.35 3.85 9.07
C ASP A 175 3.09 4.67 8.72
N GLN A 176 2.18 4.10 7.92
CA GLN A 176 1.01 4.79 7.38
C GLN A 176 -0.32 4.32 7.98
N ALA A 177 -0.37 3.16 8.65
CA ALA A 177 -1.59 2.73 9.31
C ALA A 177 -1.89 3.58 10.55
N TYR A 178 -3.19 3.70 10.84
CA TYR A 178 -3.63 4.26 12.10
C TYR A 178 -3.21 3.36 13.25
N THR A 179 -2.40 3.89 14.17
CA THR A 179 -1.95 3.15 15.35
C THR A 179 -2.50 3.74 16.65
N ILE A 180 -2.73 2.85 17.61
CA ILE A 180 -3.11 3.21 18.99
C ILE A 180 -1.94 2.86 19.90
N GLU A 181 -1.51 3.80 20.74
CA GLU A 181 -0.52 3.54 21.77
C GLU A 181 -1.20 3.26 23.12
N LEU A 182 -0.86 2.12 23.70
CA LEU A 182 -1.39 1.60 24.96
C LEU A 182 -0.26 1.48 25.97
N THR A 183 -0.47 1.96 27.19
CA THR A 183 0.41 1.64 28.32
C THR A 183 -0.15 0.42 29.03
N MET A 184 0.62 -0.66 29.04
CA MET A 184 0.21 -1.96 29.57
C MET A 184 0.70 -2.14 31.01
N THR A 185 -0.05 -2.88 31.81
CA THR A 185 0.36 -3.27 33.16
C THR A 185 0.71 -4.77 33.23
N GLY A 186 1.42 -5.22 34.26
CA GLY A 186 1.78 -6.63 34.42
C GLY A 186 3.14 -7.03 33.84
N SER A 187 3.29 -8.30 33.46
CA SER A 187 4.56 -8.93 33.08
C SER A 187 4.44 -9.70 31.77
N GLY A 188 5.58 -9.95 31.10
CA GLY A 188 5.62 -10.60 29.78
C GLY A 188 5.89 -9.58 28.67
N ASN A 189 6.25 -10.07 27.49
CA ASN A 189 6.58 -9.26 26.32
C ASN A 189 5.75 -9.71 25.12
N TYR A 190 5.27 -8.74 24.35
CA TYR A 190 4.67 -9.01 23.06
C TYR A 190 5.75 -9.18 21.99
N THR A 191 5.42 -9.91 20.94
CA THR A 191 6.23 -10.11 19.74
C THR A 191 5.70 -9.20 18.63
N HIS A 192 6.58 -8.63 17.81
CA HIS A 192 6.18 -7.86 16.63
C HIS A 192 5.37 -8.73 15.66
N GLY A 193 4.32 -8.17 15.06
CA GLY A 193 3.47 -8.82 14.07
C GLY A 193 2.54 -9.89 14.63
N GLU A 194 2.33 -9.93 15.95
CA GLU A 194 1.40 -10.91 16.53
C GLU A 194 -0.02 -10.35 16.66
N ASN A 195 -1.00 -11.21 16.39
CA ASN A 195 -2.40 -10.91 16.66
C ASN A 195 -2.69 -10.85 18.16
N LEU A 196 -3.47 -9.86 18.57
CA LEU A 196 -3.95 -9.68 19.93
C LEU A 196 -5.42 -10.09 20.03
N THR A 197 -5.73 -10.83 21.09
CA THR A 197 -7.08 -11.24 21.41
C THR A 197 -7.52 -10.66 22.75
N THR A 198 -8.81 -10.35 22.88
CA THR A 198 -9.44 -10.03 24.15
C THR A 198 -10.83 -10.66 24.25
N VAL A 199 -11.40 -10.67 25.44
CA VAL A 199 -12.74 -11.21 25.68
C VAL A 199 -13.71 -10.05 25.81
N ILE A 200 -14.54 -9.84 24.79
CA ILE A 200 -15.61 -8.85 24.79
C ILE A 200 -16.94 -9.62 24.82
N ASP A 201 -17.81 -9.26 25.75
CA ASP A 201 -19.12 -9.91 25.94
C ASP A 201 -19.07 -11.44 26.07
N GLY A 202 -17.97 -11.96 26.63
CA GLY A 202 -17.75 -13.39 26.83
C GLY A 202 -17.25 -14.16 25.60
N VAL A 203 -16.92 -13.46 24.50
CA VAL A 203 -16.37 -14.05 23.27
C VAL A 203 -14.94 -13.58 23.05
N THR A 204 -14.01 -14.52 22.84
CA THR A 204 -12.64 -14.20 22.45
C THR A 204 -12.63 -13.68 21.02
N THR A 205 -12.19 -12.44 20.84
CA THR A 205 -12.15 -11.72 19.57
C THR A 205 -10.74 -11.20 19.30
N THR A 206 -10.28 -11.29 18.05
CA THR A 206 -9.04 -10.63 17.61
C THR A 206 -9.29 -9.14 17.47
N VAL A 207 -8.53 -8.33 18.20
CA VAL A 207 -8.77 -6.89 18.33
C VAL A 207 -7.74 -6.02 17.63
N GLY A 208 -6.60 -6.57 17.21
CA GLY A 208 -5.61 -5.84 16.43
C GLY A 208 -4.28 -6.57 16.39
N GLU A 209 -3.29 -5.95 15.76
CA GLU A 209 -1.95 -6.52 15.56
C GLU A 209 -0.87 -5.66 16.24
N VAL A 210 0.17 -6.30 16.77
CA VAL A 210 1.29 -5.62 17.43
C VAL A 210 2.26 -5.02 16.41
N VAL A 211 2.30 -3.69 16.33
CA VAL A 211 3.30 -2.95 15.57
C VAL A 211 4.60 -2.80 16.36
N LEU A 212 4.53 -2.42 17.63
CA LEU A 212 5.72 -2.20 18.45
C LEU A 212 5.47 -2.47 19.92
N TRP A 213 6.43 -3.15 20.56
CA TRP A 213 6.46 -3.34 22.01
C TRP A 213 7.74 -2.76 22.62
N GLN A 214 7.58 -1.83 23.56
CA GLN A 214 8.66 -1.20 24.31
C GLN A 214 8.66 -1.70 25.77
N PRO A 215 9.45 -2.75 26.09
CA PRO A 215 9.38 -3.41 27.40
C PRO A 215 9.80 -2.52 28.58
N GLN A 216 10.68 -1.54 28.36
CA GLN A 216 11.13 -0.64 29.43
C GLN A 216 10.06 0.41 29.80
N ALA A 217 9.25 0.83 28.82
CA ALA A 217 8.18 1.81 29.01
C ALA A 217 6.81 1.16 29.26
N ASN A 218 6.71 -0.17 29.08
CA ASN A 218 5.46 -0.92 29.00
C ASN A 218 4.47 -0.34 27.97
N LYS A 219 4.99 0.16 26.86
CA LYS A 219 4.17 0.73 25.78
C LYS A 219 4.00 -0.27 24.66
N LEU A 220 2.76 -0.43 24.23
CA LEU A 220 2.31 -1.29 23.16
C LEU A 220 1.65 -0.42 22.09
N THR A 221 2.16 -0.47 20.87
CA THR A 221 1.55 0.17 19.70
C THR A 221 0.87 -0.91 18.87
N ILE A 222 -0.40 -0.70 18.54
CA ILE A 222 -1.21 -1.64 17.76
C ILE A 222 -1.79 -0.96 16.50
N LYS A 223 -1.99 -1.74 15.44
CA LYS A 223 -2.76 -1.36 14.23
C LYS A 223 -4.01 -2.24 14.11
N ASP A 224 -4.86 -1.91 13.13
CA ASP A 224 -6.07 -2.66 12.77
C ASP A 224 -7.02 -2.91 13.93
N ASN A 225 -7.23 -1.86 14.74
CA ASN A 225 -8.08 -1.98 15.92
C ASN A 225 -9.55 -2.18 15.53
N THR A 226 -10.05 -3.42 15.64
CA THR A 226 -11.40 -3.79 15.18
C THR A 226 -12.50 -3.50 16.20
N LYS A 227 -12.13 -3.14 17.44
CA LYS A 227 -13.07 -2.94 18.57
C LYS A 227 -12.66 -1.78 19.46
N THR A 228 -13.63 -1.18 20.15
CA THR A 228 -13.32 -0.17 21.17
C THR A 228 -12.68 -0.85 22.38
N LEU A 229 -11.41 -0.54 22.63
CA LEU A 229 -10.67 -1.01 23.79
C LEU A 229 -10.92 -0.11 25.00
N GLN A 230 -10.98 -0.70 26.19
CA GLN A 230 -11.19 0.00 27.45
C GLN A 230 -10.03 -0.25 28.43
N ILE A 231 -9.81 0.71 29.32
CA ILE A 231 -8.86 0.52 30.43
C ILE A 231 -9.32 -0.67 31.28
N GLY A 232 -8.40 -1.59 31.52
CA GLY A 232 -8.66 -2.84 32.24
C GLY A 232 -8.86 -4.06 31.33
N ASP A 233 -9.10 -3.88 30.02
CA ASP A 233 -9.17 -5.00 29.09
C ASP A 233 -7.84 -5.73 29.03
N VAL A 234 -7.89 -7.07 28.97
CA VAL A 234 -6.69 -7.92 28.92
C VAL A 234 -6.40 -8.27 27.48
N LEU A 235 -5.28 -7.77 26.95
CA LEU A 235 -4.81 -8.12 25.62
C LEU A 235 -3.88 -9.32 25.71
N THR A 236 -4.22 -10.39 25.01
CA THR A 236 -3.46 -11.65 24.97
C THR A 236 -2.86 -11.86 23.58
N GLY A 237 -1.53 -11.89 23.50
CA GLY A 237 -0.82 -12.20 22.26
C GLY A 237 -0.96 -13.66 21.86
N VAL A 238 -1.32 -13.92 20.60
CA VAL A 238 -1.53 -15.28 20.09
C VAL A 238 -0.22 -16.08 20.05
N THR A 239 0.90 -15.43 19.75
CA THR A 239 2.20 -16.09 19.58
C THR A 239 2.99 -16.09 20.90
N SER A 240 3.06 -14.94 21.58
CA SER A 240 3.81 -14.77 22.83
C SER A 240 3.08 -15.36 24.04
N THR A 241 1.77 -15.58 23.95
CA THR A 241 0.87 -15.94 25.07
C THR A 241 0.88 -14.94 26.23
N THR A 242 1.50 -13.76 26.03
CA THR A 242 1.56 -12.69 27.00
C THR A 242 0.18 -12.07 27.15
N ALA A 243 -0.32 -12.03 28.38
CA ALA A 243 -1.58 -11.39 28.73
C ALA A 243 -1.33 -10.21 29.67
N ARG A 244 -1.64 -8.99 29.23
CA ARG A 244 -1.49 -7.78 30.03
C ARG A 244 -2.78 -6.94 30.00
N PRO A 245 -3.23 -6.41 31.15
CA PRO A 245 -4.29 -5.42 31.18
C PRO A 245 -3.82 -4.06 30.67
N ILE A 246 -4.69 -3.38 29.93
CA ILE A 246 -4.52 -1.99 29.51
C ILE A 246 -4.56 -1.09 30.74
N GLY A 247 -3.47 -0.36 31.01
CA GLY A 247 -3.37 0.61 32.09
C GLY A 247 -3.83 2.01 31.69
N SER A 248 -3.46 2.45 30.48
CA SER A 248 -3.98 3.67 29.87
C SER A 248 -3.93 3.57 28.35
N ILE A 249 -4.84 4.29 27.69
CA ILE A 249 -4.90 4.40 26.23
C ILE A 249 -4.46 5.83 25.89
N VAL A 250 -3.40 5.97 25.12
CA VAL A 250 -3.02 7.24 24.52
C VAL A 250 -3.76 7.30 23.19
N ASP A 251 -4.98 7.82 23.25
CA ASP A 251 -5.83 7.96 22.07
C ASP A 251 -5.56 9.32 21.41
N VAL A 252 -5.10 9.31 20.16
CA VAL A 252 -4.87 10.51 19.35
C VAL A 252 -6.20 11.12 18.88
N LEU A 253 -7.33 10.42 19.06
CA LEU A 253 -8.68 10.94 18.83
C LEU A 253 -9.33 11.56 20.08
N THR A 254 -8.57 11.76 21.16
CA THR A 254 -8.98 12.78 22.12
C THR A 254 -8.74 14.16 21.49
N PHE A 255 -9.80 14.74 20.92
CA PHE A 255 -9.83 16.19 20.77
C PHE A 255 -9.64 16.77 22.17
N GLU A 256 -8.42 17.19 22.50
CA GLU A 256 -8.20 17.92 23.72
C GLU A 256 -9.20 19.08 23.72
N ASN A 257 -10.01 19.15 24.79
CA ASN A 257 -10.90 20.28 25.01
C ASN A 257 -10.05 21.48 25.40
N LEU A 258 -9.31 22.00 24.41
CA LEU A 258 -8.56 23.23 24.53
C LEU A 258 -9.57 24.32 24.86
N SER A 259 -9.26 25.24 25.78
CA SER A 259 -10.15 26.37 26.12
C SER A 259 -10.53 27.26 24.92
N SER A 260 -9.87 27.04 23.78
CA SER A 260 -10.08 27.71 22.50
C SER A 260 -10.92 26.90 21.51
N ALA A 261 -11.16 25.61 21.75
CA ALA A 261 -11.96 24.74 20.89
C ALA A 261 -13.44 24.89 21.26
N GLN A 262 -14.28 25.20 20.26
CA GLN A 262 -15.71 25.45 20.46
C GLN A 262 -16.58 24.20 20.31
N ASN A 263 -15.97 23.02 20.08
CA ASN A 263 -16.69 21.78 19.78
C ASN A 263 -17.65 21.38 20.93
N LYS A 264 -17.22 21.53 22.19
CA LYS A 264 -18.08 21.30 23.35
C LYS A 264 -19.23 22.32 23.45
N ASP A 265 -18.98 23.57 23.05
CA ASP A 265 -20.01 24.61 23.01
C ASP A 265 -21.04 24.34 21.92
N PHE A 266 -20.63 23.77 20.77
CA PHE A 266 -21.52 23.33 19.71
C PHE A 266 -22.35 22.10 20.12
N GLU A 267 -21.76 21.10 20.76
CA GLU A 267 -22.50 19.95 21.31
C GLU A 267 -23.49 20.35 22.42
N ASP A 268 -23.05 21.13 23.41
CA ASP A 268 -23.89 21.51 24.55
C ASP A 268 -25.04 22.45 24.13
N LYS A 269 -24.94 23.11 22.96
CA LYS A 269 -25.96 24.01 22.39
C LYS A 269 -26.73 23.42 21.21
N ASP A 270 -26.47 22.17 20.81
CA ASP A 270 -27.10 21.52 19.65
C ASP A 270 -28.64 21.65 19.67
N SER A 271 -29.26 21.45 20.84
CA SER A 271 -30.71 21.58 21.03
C SER A 271 -31.26 23.02 21.00
N ASN A 272 -30.41 24.05 20.95
CA ASN A 272 -30.79 25.47 20.98
C ASN A 272 -30.45 26.22 19.68
N TYR A 273 -29.76 25.59 18.71
CA TYR A 273 -29.42 26.25 17.43
C TYR A 273 -30.58 26.28 16.44
N LEU A 274 -31.45 25.27 16.48
CA LEU A 274 -32.60 25.15 15.60
C LEU A 274 -33.86 24.93 16.44
N ASP A 275 -34.69 25.97 16.54
CA ASP A 275 -35.98 25.92 17.23
C ASP A 275 -37.04 25.30 16.30
N PHE A 276 -37.41 24.04 16.57
CA PHE A 276 -38.47 23.32 15.86
C PHE A 276 -39.81 23.36 16.61
N SER A 277 -39.97 24.22 17.62
CA SER A 277 -41.23 24.35 18.36
C SER A 277 -42.30 25.11 17.60
N GLU A 278 -41.93 25.90 16.58
CA GLU A 278 -42.89 26.51 15.66
C GLU A 278 -43.27 25.54 14.54
N VAL A 279 -44.51 25.04 14.60
CA VAL A 279 -45.08 24.07 13.65
C VAL A 279 -45.25 24.65 12.23
N ASN A 280 -45.14 25.97 12.06
CA ASN A 280 -45.32 26.60 10.75
C ASN A 280 -44.53 27.91 10.58
N PRO A 281 -43.32 27.86 10.00
CA PRO A 281 -42.50 29.05 9.76
C PRO A 281 -42.98 29.93 8.59
N PHE A 282 -44.08 29.58 7.91
CA PHE A 282 -44.63 30.34 6.77
C PHE A 282 -46.11 30.76 6.94
N GLY A 283 -46.64 30.77 8.16
CA GLY A 283 -47.91 31.41 8.52
C GLY A 283 -49.07 30.46 8.74
N GLU A 284 -49.75 30.59 9.89
CA GLU A 284 -50.99 29.88 10.24
C GLU A 284 -52.10 30.02 9.17
N PRO A 285 -52.99 29.02 9.03
CA PRO A 285 -53.87 28.83 7.86
C PRO A 285 -54.79 30.00 7.48
#